data_AF-A0A661B292-F1
#
_entry.id   AF-A0A661B292-F1
#
_cell.length_a   1.000
_cell.length_b   1.000
_cell.length_c   1.000
_cell.angle_alpha   90.00
_cell.angle_beta   90.00
_cell.angle_gamma   90.00
#
_symmetry.space_group_name_H-M   'P 1'
#
loop_
_entity.id
_entity.type
_entity.pdbx_description
1 polymer ?
#
loop_
_entity_poly.entity_id
_entity_poly.type
_entity_poly.pdbx_seq_one_letter_code
_entity_poly.pdbx_strand_id
1 'polypeptide(L)'
;MNDNIQHFTMNVFFKKTLSIIVILYSIFAFADTTDVHLVDVSITPSEIRIAEEHSQVVSLGSIKSIFFFNSQNAQISSDDEDAITSIGNMLLQNPDANLILYGYYSPKFDDILSPINGMKLANRRAESIFKNITKKFPMVGDRIAISNTHDFEEKFFEDSTSYLDMRVKCEVEFANFSPRNFYPTDRIPFWRSSYKSIIKELSPKIKNIFIKNPDAVVVIIGCGFEINGDSYKWLNFLKKKLVEKMGTRFARRIILFANPFEKTKTRYARIITIPRQFMSTGEIYRLWQEPKISGYKIQYTVDTTTTPILPNRFYCDISPEFSYAGIVVPLSSSQGILNIDNVPILSAKYELSFYFPDIGISKKDIPLNVIVEDTFYNTWEIPVWDFAKDELMTDSYSSIWSIASMINALINQKAILTLTISNNCTNEKISAERNELLWKSLKAALSFISDVDFLKIPRWLEKNNVSVEITGSMQSGVGDEEPKNNPLERYKIVLQFSGESR
;
A
#
# COMPACT_ATOMS: atom_id res chain seq x y z
N MET A 1 25.33 65.39 25.56
CA MET A 1 25.49 65.25 27.03
C MET A 1 24.12 65.45 27.64
N ASN A 2 23.36 64.51 28.17
CA ASN A 2 23.44 63.06 28.46
C ASN A 2 21.99 62.56 28.21
N ASP A 3 21.65 61.44 27.57
CA ASP A 3 21.97 60.02 27.81
C ASP A 3 21.74 59.49 29.24
N ASN A 4 20.54 58.94 29.42
CA ASN A 4 20.26 57.51 29.62
C ASN A 4 20.32 56.85 31.02
N ILE A 5 19.31 55.97 31.19
CA ILE A 5 19.28 54.67 31.89
C ILE A 5 18.54 54.56 33.25
N GLN A 6 17.57 53.65 33.20
CA GLN A 6 16.73 53.09 34.24
C GLN A 6 17.51 52.18 35.20
N HIS A 7 17.17 52.25 36.49
CA HIS A 7 17.48 51.21 37.48
C HIS A 7 16.21 50.40 37.79
N PHE A 8 16.27 49.08 37.60
CA PHE A 8 15.34 48.14 38.21
C PHE A 8 16.13 47.07 38.95
N THR A 9 15.79 46.88 40.22
CA THR A 9 16.48 46.05 41.20
C THR A 9 15.99 44.60 41.11
N MET A 10 16.89 43.61 41.12
CA MET A 10 16.54 42.22 41.37
C MET A 10 17.51 41.63 42.40
N ASN A 11 16.98 41.33 43.60
CA ASN A 11 17.74 40.75 44.71
C ASN A 11 17.89 39.23 44.53
N VAL A 12 19.12 38.77 44.70
CA VAL A 12 19.54 37.37 44.74
C VAL A 12 19.42 36.86 46.18
N PHE A 13 18.69 35.78 46.40
CA PHE A 13 18.88 34.91 47.57
C PHE A 13 18.84 33.44 47.15
N PHE A 14 20.04 32.85 47.07
CA PHE A 14 20.32 31.44 46.81
C PHE A 14 20.55 30.74 48.16
N LYS A 15 19.87 29.61 48.43
CA LYS A 15 20.43 28.34 48.99
C LYS A 15 19.39 27.53 49.79
N LYS A 16 19.43 26.21 49.55
CA LYS A 16 18.87 25.08 50.34
C LYS A 16 17.50 24.49 49.96
N THR A 17 17.21 24.35 48.67
CA THR A 17 16.13 23.44 48.20
C THR A 17 16.52 22.59 46.99
N LEU A 18 17.83 22.42 46.72
CA LEU A 18 18.31 21.76 45.50
C LEU A 18 19.03 20.42 45.71
N SER A 19 19.07 19.86 46.93
CA SER A 19 19.91 18.69 47.20
C SER A 19 19.15 17.39 47.53
N ILE A 20 17.83 17.37 47.49
CA ILE A 20 17.04 16.15 47.82
C ILE A 20 16.12 15.67 46.68
N ILE A 21 15.85 16.48 45.66
CA ILE A 21 15.05 16.07 44.48
C ILE A 21 15.93 15.46 43.36
N VAL A 22 17.26 15.64 43.41
CA VAL A 22 18.18 15.15 42.37
C VAL A 22 18.55 13.66 42.52
N ILE A 23 18.27 13.03 43.67
CA ILE A 23 18.68 11.65 43.96
C ILE A 23 17.58 10.61 43.66
N LEU A 24 16.32 11.03 43.49
CA LEU A 24 15.22 10.14 43.07
C LEU A 24 14.99 10.09 41.56
N TYR A 25 15.63 10.96 40.78
CA TYR A 25 15.63 10.88 39.31
C TYR A 25 16.78 10.04 38.73
N SER A 26 17.75 9.65 39.56
CA SER A 26 18.95 8.90 39.14
C SER A 26 18.83 7.38 39.26
N ILE A 27 17.66 6.84 39.66
CA ILE A 27 17.39 5.39 39.75
C ILE A 27 16.33 4.90 38.74
N PHE A 28 15.76 5.79 37.91
CA PHE A 28 14.97 5.42 36.73
C PHE A 28 15.71 5.66 35.39
N ALA A 29 17.02 5.89 35.46
CA ALA A 29 17.91 5.70 34.32
C ALA A 29 18.57 4.33 34.49
N PHE A 30 18.62 3.54 33.42
CA PHE A 30 19.09 2.14 33.33
C PHE A 30 18.07 1.03 33.57
N ALA A 31 17.02 1.04 32.76
CA ALA A 31 16.61 -0.13 31.98
C ALA A 31 15.96 0.33 30.66
N ASP A 32 16.63 1.24 29.95
CA ASP A 32 16.33 1.57 28.55
C ASP A 32 17.54 1.11 27.71
N THR A 33 17.94 -0.15 27.90
CA THR A 33 18.88 -0.86 27.03
C THR A 33 18.06 -1.78 26.15
N THR A 34 17.33 -1.21 25.21
CA THR A 34 17.39 -1.78 23.87
C THR A 34 18.41 -0.93 23.15
N ASP A 35 19.63 -1.46 23.00
CA ASP A 35 20.66 -0.88 22.14
C ASP A 35 20.04 -0.59 20.77
N VAL A 36 19.67 0.67 20.55
CA VAL A 36 19.28 1.12 19.22
C VAL A 36 20.60 1.31 18.50
N HIS A 37 21.09 0.24 17.89
CA HIS A 37 22.21 0.31 16.97
C HIS A 37 21.91 1.39 15.91
N LEU A 38 22.72 2.46 15.94
CA LEU A 38 22.51 3.61 15.07
C LEU A 38 23.23 3.35 13.76
N VAL A 39 22.46 3.22 12.68
CA VAL A 39 22.98 3.19 11.32
C VAL A 39 22.69 4.53 10.66
N ASP A 40 23.75 5.23 10.27
CA ASP A 40 23.64 6.45 9.46
C ASP A 40 23.95 6.12 8.01
N VAL A 41 23.18 6.70 7.10
CA VAL A 41 23.35 6.50 5.66
C VAL A 41 23.45 7.86 5.01
N SER A 42 24.43 8.03 4.13
CA SER A 42 24.56 9.23 3.30
C SER A 42 24.58 8.85 1.82
N ILE A 43 24.05 9.73 0.97
CA ILE A 43 23.97 9.53 -0.48
C ILE A 43 24.76 10.61 -1.21
N THR A 44 25.37 10.26 -2.33
CA THR A 44 26.04 11.19 -3.24
C THR A 44 25.90 10.69 -4.69
N PRO A 45 25.38 11.51 -5.62
CA PRO A 45 24.81 12.84 -5.42
C PRO A 45 23.40 12.78 -4.77
N SER A 46 22.97 13.88 -4.13
CA SER A 46 21.60 14.03 -3.60
C SER A 46 20.61 14.61 -4.63
N GLU A 47 21.10 14.95 -5.82
CA GLU A 47 20.34 15.42 -6.98
C GLU A 47 20.76 14.63 -8.22
N ILE A 48 19.80 14.21 -9.05
CA ILE A 48 20.04 13.48 -10.30
C ILE A 48 19.28 14.19 -11.42
N ARG A 49 19.94 14.37 -12.57
CA ARG A 49 19.39 14.97 -13.78
C ARG A 49 19.27 13.94 -14.89
N ILE A 50 18.12 13.92 -15.56
CA ILE A 50 17.77 12.89 -16.54
C ILE A 50 17.41 13.53 -17.89
N ALA A 51 17.90 12.93 -18.99
CA ALA A 51 17.69 13.36 -20.37
C ALA A 51 16.39 12.78 -21.02
N GLU A 52 16.01 13.38 -22.15
CA GLU A 52 14.66 13.59 -22.71
C GLU A 52 13.86 12.36 -23.26
N GLU A 53 14.48 11.24 -23.59
CA GLU A 53 13.91 10.34 -24.62
C GLU A 53 13.13 9.12 -24.11
N HIS A 54 11.95 9.33 -23.51
CA HIS A 54 11.31 8.27 -22.72
C HIS A 54 9.76 8.40 -22.65
N SER A 55 9.02 7.62 -23.46
CA SER A 55 7.55 7.42 -23.34
C SER A 55 7.15 5.94 -23.43
N GLN A 56 6.25 5.46 -22.56
CA GLN A 56 5.68 4.10 -22.63
C GLN A 56 4.26 4.05 -22.08
N VAL A 57 3.43 3.12 -22.60
CA VAL A 57 2.10 2.77 -22.07
C VAL A 57 2.25 1.63 -21.07
N VAL A 58 1.66 1.74 -19.89
CA VAL A 58 1.76 0.72 -18.84
C VAL A 58 0.42 0.02 -18.61
N SER A 59 0.40 -1.29 -18.86
CA SER A 59 -0.68 -2.18 -18.42
C SER A 59 -0.35 -2.78 -17.06
N LEU A 60 -1.30 -2.67 -16.13
CA LEU A 60 -1.09 -3.00 -14.72
C LEU A 60 -1.62 -4.40 -14.41
N GLY A 61 -0.73 -5.37 -14.23
CA GLY A 61 -1.07 -6.61 -13.53
C GLY A 61 -1.30 -6.30 -12.05
N SER A 62 -1.72 -7.28 -11.26
CA SER A 62 -1.62 -7.25 -9.78
C SER A 62 -1.14 -8.64 -9.38
N ILE A 63 -0.52 -8.79 -8.19
CA ILE A 63 -0.31 -10.15 -7.69
C ILE A 63 -1.69 -10.80 -7.65
N LYS A 64 -1.82 -11.89 -8.41
CA LYS A 64 -3.05 -12.65 -8.50
C LYS A 64 -3.32 -13.26 -7.12
N SER A 65 -4.20 -12.62 -6.36
CA SER A 65 -4.69 -13.12 -5.06
C SER A 65 -5.60 -14.33 -5.23
N ILE A 66 -6.08 -14.60 -6.45
CA ILE A 66 -7.00 -15.69 -6.75
C ILE A 66 -6.63 -16.39 -8.06
N PHE A 67 -6.27 -17.67 -7.99
CA PHE A 67 -6.01 -18.53 -9.15
C PHE A 67 -7.28 -19.28 -9.54
N PHE A 68 -7.67 -19.23 -10.82
CA PHE A 68 -8.84 -19.95 -11.33
C PHE A 68 -8.42 -21.23 -12.05
N PHE A 69 -9.23 -22.27 -11.94
CA PHE A 69 -8.95 -23.59 -12.47
C PHE A 69 -10.07 -24.05 -13.40
N ASN A 70 -9.69 -24.88 -14.37
CA ASN A 70 -10.65 -25.60 -15.18
C ASN A 70 -11.35 -26.70 -14.34
N SER A 71 -12.53 -27.10 -14.81
CA SER A 71 -13.32 -28.19 -14.22
C SER A 71 -12.47 -29.44 -14.01
N GLN A 72 -12.55 -30.02 -12.81
CA GLN A 72 -11.86 -31.23 -12.36
C GLN A 72 -10.32 -31.16 -12.44
N ASN A 73 -9.74 -30.00 -12.77
CA ASN A 73 -8.31 -29.82 -12.97
C ASN A 73 -7.66 -29.08 -11.78
N ALA A 74 -6.41 -29.42 -11.52
CA ALA A 74 -5.55 -28.81 -10.51
C ALA A 74 -4.22 -28.29 -11.09
N GLN A 75 -4.00 -28.39 -12.39
CA GLN A 75 -2.82 -27.84 -13.05
C GLN A 75 -2.96 -26.32 -13.19
N ILE A 76 -1.88 -25.62 -12.88
CA ILE A 76 -1.76 -24.17 -13.05
C ILE A 76 -1.55 -23.86 -14.55
N SER A 77 -2.12 -22.75 -15.03
CA SER A 77 -1.88 -22.25 -16.38
C SER A 77 -0.46 -21.71 -16.53
N SER A 78 0.13 -21.76 -17.74
CA SER A 78 1.39 -21.06 -18.03
C SER A 78 1.30 -19.55 -17.75
N ASP A 79 0.12 -18.97 -17.90
CA ASP A 79 -0.13 -17.53 -17.71
C ASP A 79 0.01 -17.10 -16.24
N ASP A 80 0.08 -18.05 -15.31
CA ASP A 80 0.17 -17.80 -13.88
C ASP A 80 1.63 -17.82 -13.36
N GLU A 81 2.62 -18.11 -14.21
CA GLU A 81 4.02 -18.18 -13.81
C GLU A 81 4.57 -16.85 -13.24
N ASP A 82 4.16 -15.72 -13.81
CA ASP A 82 4.55 -14.39 -13.32
C ASP A 82 3.97 -14.12 -11.93
N ALA A 83 2.71 -14.50 -11.69
CA ALA A 83 2.08 -14.37 -10.39
C ALA A 83 2.78 -15.24 -9.32
N ILE A 84 3.12 -16.50 -9.66
CA ILE A 84 3.89 -17.40 -8.78
C ILE A 84 5.25 -16.78 -8.44
N THR A 85 5.92 -16.18 -9.42
CA THR A 85 7.21 -15.50 -9.25
C THR A 85 7.09 -14.30 -8.32
N SER A 86 6.05 -13.48 -8.51
CA SER A 86 5.79 -12.31 -7.68
C SER A 86 5.47 -12.68 -6.23
N ILE A 87 4.67 -13.71 -5.99
CA ILE A 87 4.37 -14.21 -4.63
C ILE A 87 5.64 -14.70 -3.93
N GLY A 88 6.47 -15.50 -4.60
CA GLY A 88 7.71 -16.01 -4.00
C GLY A 88 8.70 -14.90 -3.64
N ASN A 89 8.87 -13.91 -4.52
CA ASN A 89 9.71 -12.74 -4.25
C ASN A 89 9.18 -11.91 -3.06
N MET A 90 7.85 -11.71 -2.98
CA MET A 90 7.24 -11.01 -1.85
C MET A 90 7.56 -11.72 -0.53
N LEU A 91 7.40 -13.05 -0.48
CA LEU A 91 7.71 -13.81 0.74
C LEU A 91 9.18 -13.72 1.11
N LEU A 92 10.11 -13.69 0.14
CA LEU A 92 11.54 -13.47 0.42
C LEU A 92 11.82 -12.08 1.01
N GLN A 93 11.09 -11.06 0.56
CA GLN A 93 11.25 -9.69 1.05
C GLN A 93 10.59 -9.47 2.42
N ASN A 94 9.63 -10.30 2.81
CA ASN A 94 8.84 -10.13 4.03
C ASN A 94 8.97 -11.38 4.91
N PRO A 95 10.01 -11.47 5.78
CA PRO A 95 10.32 -12.69 6.53
C PRO A 95 9.24 -13.13 7.53
N ASP A 96 8.44 -12.20 8.07
CA ASP A 96 7.34 -12.53 8.99
C ASP A 96 6.00 -12.79 8.27
N ALA A 97 5.97 -12.64 6.94
CA ALA A 97 4.78 -12.93 6.15
C ALA A 97 4.60 -14.43 5.95
N ASN A 98 3.39 -14.91 6.23
CA ASN A 98 2.91 -16.26 5.94
C ASN A 98 1.83 -16.19 4.87
N LEU A 99 1.87 -17.14 3.94
CA LEU A 99 0.87 -17.29 2.89
C LEU A 99 -0.06 -18.45 3.23
N ILE A 100 -1.36 -18.22 3.21
CA ILE A 100 -2.37 -19.26 3.36
C ILE A 100 -3.09 -19.45 2.02
N LEU A 101 -3.15 -20.70 1.57
CA LEU A 101 -3.80 -21.11 0.33
C LEU A 101 -5.13 -21.80 0.66
N TYR A 102 -6.23 -21.21 0.22
CA TYR A 102 -7.59 -21.76 0.37
C TYR A 102 -8.04 -22.29 -0.98
N GLY A 103 -8.23 -23.60 -1.08
CA GLY A 103 -8.66 -24.26 -2.30
C GLY A 103 -10.16 -24.48 -2.31
N TYR A 104 -10.81 -24.20 -3.42
CA TYR A 104 -12.26 -24.34 -3.56
C TYR A 104 -12.62 -25.23 -4.74
N TYR A 105 -13.81 -25.80 -4.69
CA TYR A 105 -14.42 -26.55 -5.79
C TYR A 105 -15.86 -26.13 -5.99
N SER A 106 -16.40 -26.43 -7.16
CA SER A 106 -17.81 -26.22 -7.47
C SER A 106 -18.51 -27.56 -7.61
N PRO A 107 -19.46 -27.94 -6.74
CA PRO A 107 -20.23 -29.17 -6.92
C PRO A 107 -20.88 -29.26 -8.31
N LYS A 108 -21.33 -28.11 -8.85
CA LYS A 108 -21.97 -28.01 -10.16
C LYS A 108 -20.99 -28.07 -11.32
N PHE A 109 -19.93 -27.25 -11.31
CA PHE A 109 -19.03 -27.13 -12.46
C PHE A 109 -17.92 -28.18 -12.46
N ASP A 110 -17.52 -28.70 -11.30
CA ASP A 110 -16.64 -29.87 -11.21
C ASP A 110 -17.41 -31.19 -11.38
N ASP A 111 -18.75 -31.17 -11.43
CA ASP A 111 -19.60 -32.38 -11.46
C ASP A 111 -19.28 -33.36 -10.32
N ILE A 112 -19.16 -32.81 -9.10
CA ILE A 112 -18.79 -33.56 -7.89
C ILE A 112 -19.94 -33.53 -6.90
N LEU A 113 -20.57 -34.69 -6.72
CA LEU A 113 -21.65 -34.87 -5.74
C LEU A 113 -21.15 -35.23 -4.33
N SER A 114 -19.90 -35.70 -4.21
CA SER A 114 -19.32 -36.15 -2.94
C SER A 114 -18.41 -35.07 -2.34
N PRO A 115 -18.73 -34.52 -1.15
CA PRO A 115 -17.92 -33.48 -0.52
C PRO A 115 -16.47 -33.91 -0.29
N ILE A 116 -16.24 -35.18 0.04
CA ILE A 116 -14.88 -35.73 0.25
C ILE A 116 -14.04 -35.63 -1.03
N ASN A 117 -14.64 -35.92 -2.19
CA ASN A 117 -13.95 -35.82 -3.47
C ASN A 117 -13.70 -34.35 -3.86
N GLY A 118 -14.64 -33.47 -3.54
CA GLY A 118 -14.50 -32.03 -3.74
C GLY A 118 -13.37 -31.44 -2.90
N MET A 119 -13.34 -31.73 -1.61
CA MET A 119 -12.24 -31.34 -0.70
C MET A 119 -10.89 -31.84 -1.20
N LYS A 120 -10.80 -33.08 -1.73
CA LYS A 120 -9.57 -33.61 -2.33
C LYS A 120 -9.14 -32.81 -3.55
N LEU A 121 -10.06 -32.44 -4.44
CA LEU A 121 -9.76 -31.64 -5.62
C LEU A 121 -9.30 -30.22 -5.24
N ALA A 122 -10.03 -29.56 -4.34
CA ALA A 122 -9.68 -28.27 -3.77
C ALA A 122 -8.27 -28.24 -3.17
N ASN A 123 -7.94 -29.24 -2.33
CA ASN A 123 -6.61 -29.38 -1.76
C ASN A 123 -5.55 -29.61 -2.84
N ARG A 124 -5.82 -30.44 -3.85
CA ARG A 124 -4.90 -30.64 -4.98
C ARG A 124 -4.62 -29.34 -5.75
N ARG A 125 -5.62 -28.46 -5.92
CA ARG A 125 -5.44 -27.14 -6.54
C ARG A 125 -4.49 -26.28 -5.70
N ALA A 126 -4.72 -26.19 -4.39
CA ALA A 126 -3.86 -25.44 -3.48
C ALA A 126 -2.43 -26.03 -3.40
N GLU A 127 -2.29 -27.36 -3.37
CA GLU A 127 -1.00 -28.06 -3.43
C GLU A 127 -0.22 -27.76 -4.71
N SER A 128 -0.92 -27.58 -5.84
CA SER A 128 -0.29 -27.24 -7.11
C SER A 128 0.40 -25.88 -7.01
N ILE A 129 -0.31 -24.88 -6.48
CA ILE A 129 0.24 -23.53 -6.22
C ILE A 129 1.44 -23.61 -5.26
N PHE A 130 1.28 -24.30 -4.13
CA PHE A 130 2.34 -24.54 -3.16
C PHE A 130 3.60 -25.14 -3.81
N LYS A 131 3.44 -26.22 -4.58
CA LYS A 131 4.57 -26.92 -5.23
C LYS A 131 5.29 -26.03 -6.24
N ASN A 132 4.56 -25.21 -6.99
CA ASN A 132 5.18 -24.31 -7.97
C ASN A 132 5.95 -23.17 -7.29
N ILE A 133 5.42 -22.58 -6.21
CA ILE A 133 6.14 -21.57 -5.43
C ILE A 133 7.39 -22.18 -4.80
N THR A 134 7.25 -23.30 -4.07
CA THR A 134 8.35 -23.92 -3.31
C THR A 134 9.43 -24.55 -4.19
N LYS A 135 9.08 -25.03 -5.38
CA LYS A 135 10.06 -25.47 -6.39
C LYS A 135 10.97 -24.32 -6.82
N LYS A 136 10.42 -23.12 -7.01
CA LYS A 136 11.18 -21.93 -7.45
C LYS A 136 11.84 -21.19 -6.29
N PHE A 137 11.22 -21.22 -5.11
CA PHE A 137 11.67 -20.53 -3.90
C PHE A 137 11.65 -21.48 -2.68
N PRO A 138 12.58 -22.44 -2.57
CA PRO A 138 12.55 -23.44 -1.49
C PRO A 138 12.59 -22.83 -0.08
N MET A 139 13.28 -21.70 0.08
CA MET A 139 13.48 -21.04 1.38
C MET A 139 12.20 -20.44 1.99
N VAL A 140 11.10 -20.35 1.24
CA VAL A 140 9.83 -19.80 1.75
C VAL A 140 8.81 -20.89 2.08
N GLY A 141 9.13 -22.17 1.84
CA GLY A 141 8.17 -23.27 1.93
C GLY A 141 7.51 -23.42 3.30
N ASP A 142 8.28 -23.29 4.39
CA ASP A 142 7.77 -23.40 5.76
C ASP A 142 6.80 -22.28 6.15
N ARG A 143 6.68 -21.23 5.32
CA ARG A 143 5.79 -20.08 5.52
C ARG A 143 4.56 -20.11 4.61
N ILE A 144 4.36 -21.19 3.87
CA ILE A 144 3.17 -21.40 3.04
C ILE A 144 2.35 -22.55 3.63
N ALA A 145 1.12 -22.25 4.02
CA ALA A 145 0.17 -23.22 4.54
C ALA A 145 -0.97 -23.45 3.56
N ILE A 146 -1.49 -24.67 3.51
CA ILE A 146 -2.73 -25.00 2.81
C ILE A 146 -3.82 -25.13 3.86
N SER A 147 -4.88 -24.34 3.72
CA SER A 147 -6.01 -24.37 4.65
C SER A 147 -6.80 -25.66 4.49
N ASN A 148 -7.18 -26.27 5.62
CA ASN A 148 -7.99 -27.48 5.67
C ASN A 148 -9.28 -27.31 6.50
N THR A 149 -9.60 -26.10 6.95
CA THR A 149 -10.70 -25.82 7.89
C THR A 149 -11.75 -24.85 7.38
N HIS A 150 -11.66 -24.42 6.12
CA HIS A 150 -12.61 -23.47 5.52
C HIS A 150 -13.79 -24.21 4.84
N ASP A 151 -14.80 -23.45 4.43
CA ASP A 151 -15.87 -23.98 3.58
C ASP A 151 -15.34 -24.14 2.15
N PHE A 152 -15.09 -25.39 1.74
CA PHE A 152 -14.56 -25.72 0.42
C PHE A 152 -15.56 -25.46 -0.72
N GLU A 153 -16.85 -25.31 -0.39
CA GLU A 153 -17.93 -24.99 -1.34
C GLU A 153 -18.34 -23.51 -1.28
N GLU A 154 -17.59 -22.68 -0.55
CA GLU A 154 -17.85 -21.24 -0.47
C GLU A 154 -17.91 -20.63 -1.88
N LYS A 155 -19.11 -20.14 -2.22
CA LYS A 155 -19.38 -19.55 -3.52
C LYS A 155 -18.64 -18.23 -3.64
N PHE A 156 -18.06 -17.99 -4.81
CA PHE A 156 -17.42 -16.72 -5.12
C PHE A 156 -18.43 -15.56 -5.14
N PHE A 157 -19.68 -15.84 -5.49
CA PHE A 157 -20.80 -14.91 -5.40
C PHE A 157 -21.86 -15.48 -4.46
N GLU A 158 -22.21 -14.75 -3.39
CA GLU A 158 -23.16 -15.20 -2.35
C GLU A 158 -24.45 -15.79 -2.94
N ASP A 159 -24.96 -15.17 -4.01
CA ASP A 159 -26.25 -15.52 -4.61
C ASP A 159 -26.18 -16.49 -5.80
N SER A 160 -25.00 -16.89 -6.28
CA SER A 160 -24.91 -17.69 -7.52
C SER A 160 -23.70 -18.61 -7.61
N THR A 161 -23.93 -19.85 -8.06
CA THR A 161 -22.87 -20.79 -8.43
C THR A 161 -22.24 -20.36 -9.75
N SER A 162 -20.91 -20.23 -9.78
CA SER A 162 -20.13 -19.72 -10.91
C SER A 162 -18.93 -20.62 -11.21
N TYR A 163 -18.41 -20.57 -12.43
CA TYR A 163 -17.14 -21.24 -12.74
C TYR A 163 -15.95 -20.64 -11.98
N LEU A 164 -16.13 -19.43 -11.42
CA LEU A 164 -15.18 -18.80 -10.52
C LEU A 164 -15.07 -19.50 -9.16
N ASP A 165 -16.03 -20.35 -8.80
CA ASP A 165 -15.98 -21.12 -7.56
C ASP A 165 -14.79 -22.10 -7.56
N MET A 166 -14.31 -22.50 -8.75
CA MET A 166 -13.15 -23.36 -8.96
C MET A 166 -11.85 -22.56 -8.83
N ARG A 167 -11.48 -22.18 -7.61
CA ARG A 167 -10.38 -21.25 -7.35
C ARG A 167 -9.42 -21.70 -6.24
N VAL A 168 -8.27 -21.03 -6.17
CA VAL A 168 -7.42 -20.95 -4.98
C VAL A 168 -7.29 -19.49 -4.60
N LYS A 169 -7.70 -19.13 -3.38
CA LYS A 169 -7.49 -17.81 -2.79
C LYS A 169 -6.20 -17.81 -1.99
N CYS A 170 -5.42 -16.75 -2.15
CA CYS A 170 -4.18 -16.49 -1.45
C CYS A 170 -4.39 -15.37 -0.43
N GLU A 171 -4.19 -15.66 0.85
CA GLU A 171 -4.19 -14.64 1.90
C GLU A 171 -2.81 -14.55 2.54
N VAL A 172 -2.38 -13.33 2.85
CA VAL A 172 -1.10 -13.09 3.52
C VAL A 172 -1.35 -12.50 4.89
N GLU A 173 -0.71 -13.10 5.88
CA GLU A 173 -0.75 -12.66 7.26
C GLU A 173 0.66 -12.38 7.78
N PHE A 174 0.81 -11.34 8.60
CA PHE A 174 2.05 -11.12 9.34
C PHE A 174 1.93 -11.79 10.70
N ALA A 175 2.92 -12.63 11.03
CA ALA A 175 2.97 -13.31 12.31
C ALA A 175 2.81 -12.31 13.47
N ASN A 176 2.01 -12.69 14.48
CA ASN A 176 1.74 -11.87 15.68
C ASN A 176 0.97 -10.56 15.46
N PHE A 177 0.36 -10.37 14.29
CA PHE A 177 -0.62 -9.31 14.07
C PHE A 177 -2.04 -9.88 14.06
N SER A 178 -2.98 -9.13 14.62
CA SER A 178 -4.40 -9.43 14.46
C SER A 178 -5.14 -8.14 14.21
N PRO A 179 -6.09 -8.10 13.24
CA PRO A 179 -6.89 -6.91 13.00
C PRO A 179 -7.57 -6.40 14.27
N ARG A 180 -7.73 -5.08 14.34
CA ARG A 180 -8.40 -4.41 15.46
C ARG A 180 -9.37 -3.35 14.97
N ASN A 181 -10.52 -3.30 15.61
CA ASN A 181 -11.57 -2.31 15.34
C ASN A 181 -11.51 -1.15 16.35
N PHE A 182 -11.73 0.05 15.85
CA PHE A 182 -11.83 1.30 16.59
C PHE A 182 -13.22 1.87 16.35
N TYR A 183 -13.86 2.35 17.40
CA TYR A 183 -15.21 2.88 17.30
C TYR A 183 -15.19 4.39 17.55
N PRO A 184 -15.80 5.20 16.66
CA PRO A 184 -15.86 6.64 16.83
C PRO A 184 -16.84 7.03 17.94
N THR A 185 -16.73 8.27 18.42
CA THR A 185 -17.82 8.98 19.12
C THR A 185 -18.60 9.84 18.11
N ASP A 186 -19.63 10.55 18.58
CA ASP A 186 -20.43 11.43 17.70
C ASP A 186 -19.67 12.71 17.29
N ARG A 187 -18.59 13.07 17.99
CA ARG A 187 -17.80 14.28 17.70
C ARG A 187 -16.61 13.97 16.79
N ILE A 188 -16.47 14.69 15.68
CA ILE A 188 -15.34 14.54 14.75
C ILE A 188 -14.10 15.28 15.29
N PRO A 189 -12.88 14.70 15.30
CA PRO A 189 -12.48 13.33 14.99
C PRO A 189 -12.17 12.47 16.25
N PHE A 190 -13.08 12.41 17.23
CA PHE A 190 -12.83 11.85 18.57
C PHE A 190 -13.23 10.39 18.76
N TRP A 191 -12.27 9.50 19.00
CA TRP A 191 -12.54 8.08 19.19
C TRP A 191 -12.96 7.74 20.63
N ARG A 192 -13.69 6.61 20.81
CA ARG A 192 -13.99 6.08 22.16
C ARG A 192 -12.71 5.90 22.96
N SER A 193 -12.76 6.14 24.27
CA SER A 193 -11.59 6.17 25.16
C SER A 193 -10.66 4.94 25.05
N SER A 194 -11.21 3.78 24.68
CA SER A 194 -10.47 2.54 24.41
C SER A 194 -9.42 2.66 23.29
N TYR A 195 -9.53 3.64 22.37
CA TYR A 195 -8.53 3.79 21.30
C TYR A 195 -7.11 3.95 21.86
N LYS A 196 -6.96 4.62 23.02
CA LYS A 196 -5.64 4.89 23.60
C LYS A 196 -4.91 3.62 24.02
N SER A 197 -5.62 2.68 24.64
CA SER A 197 -5.05 1.39 25.05
C SER A 197 -4.74 0.52 23.84
N ILE A 198 -5.65 0.48 22.85
CA ILE A 198 -5.45 -0.27 21.61
C ILE A 198 -4.22 0.26 20.84
N ILE A 199 -4.09 1.58 20.68
CA ILE A 199 -2.91 2.19 20.03
C ILE A 199 -1.64 1.88 20.81
N LYS A 200 -1.66 1.94 22.15
CA LYS A 200 -0.49 1.58 22.98
C LYS A 200 -0.05 0.12 22.77
N GLU A 201 -0.99 -0.79 22.58
CA GLU A 201 -0.72 -2.21 22.30
C GLU A 201 -0.25 -2.46 20.86
N LEU A 202 -0.89 -1.82 19.87
CA LEU A 202 -0.63 -2.06 18.46
C LEU A 202 0.63 -1.41 17.93
N SER A 203 0.96 -0.19 18.39
CA SER A 203 2.09 0.56 17.84
C SER A 203 3.42 -0.21 17.89
N PRO A 204 3.80 -0.88 19.01
CA PRO A 204 5.03 -1.70 19.03
C PRO A 204 4.99 -2.87 18.05
N LYS A 205 3.84 -3.54 17.89
CA LYS A 205 3.66 -4.68 16.97
C LYS A 205 3.83 -4.23 15.52
N ILE A 206 3.13 -3.16 15.12
CA ILE A 206 3.23 -2.59 13.78
C ILE A 206 4.65 -2.09 13.50
N LYS A 207 5.28 -1.40 14.46
CA LYS A 207 6.66 -0.95 14.33
C LYS A 207 7.62 -2.12 14.07
N ASN A 208 7.46 -3.23 14.80
CA ASN A 208 8.27 -4.42 14.61
C ASN A 208 8.04 -5.07 13.23
N ILE A 209 6.79 -5.15 12.77
CA ILE A 209 6.46 -5.63 11.42
C ILE A 209 7.12 -4.75 10.37
N PHE A 210 7.00 -3.42 10.50
CA PHE A 210 7.59 -2.50 9.53
C PHE A 210 9.11 -2.53 9.50
N ILE A 211 9.74 -2.74 10.65
CA ILE A 211 11.16 -3.04 10.72
C ILE A 211 11.38 -4.30 9.87
N LYS A 212 10.88 -5.46 10.30
CA LYS A 212 11.22 -6.77 9.70
C LYS A 212 10.85 -6.96 8.24
N ASN A 213 9.83 -6.26 7.76
CA ASN A 213 9.16 -6.54 6.50
C ASN A 213 9.11 -5.24 5.70
N PRO A 214 10.10 -4.93 4.85
CA PRO A 214 10.19 -3.65 4.14
C PRO A 214 8.94 -3.30 3.30
N ASP A 215 8.24 -4.29 2.72
CA ASP A 215 7.03 -4.04 1.92
C ASP A 215 5.73 -4.03 2.73
N ALA A 216 5.76 -4.30 4.03
CA ALA A 216 4.53 -4.30 4.82
C ALA A 216 3.92 -2.89 4.87
N VAL A 217 2.61 -2.79 4.66
CA VAL A 217 1.86 -1.55 4.90
C VAL A 217 0.72 -1.83 5.87
N VAL A 218 0.30 -0.78 6.55
CA VAL A 218 -0.92 -0.76 7.36
C VAL A 218 -2.00 -0.03 6.59
N VAL A 219 -3.19 -0.59 6.54
CA VAL A 219 -4.38 0.07 6.01
C VAL A 219 -5.36 0.32 7.16
N ILE A 220 -5.78 1.57 7.32
CA ILE A 220 -6.86 1.98 8.23
C ILE A 220 -8.13 2.11 7.39
N ILE A 221 -9.02 1.12 7.50
CA ILE A 221 -10.26 1.01 6.74
C ILE A 221 -11.42 1.54 7.59
N GLY A 222 -12.07 2.61 7.16
CA GLY A 222 -13.29 3.13 7.75
C GLY A 222 -14.53 2.43 7.20
N CYS A 223 -15.16 1.59 8.01
CA CYS A 223 -16.36 0.82 7.69
C CYS A 223 -17.63 1.57 8.16
N GLY A 224 -18.66 1.65 7.32
CA GLY A 224 -19.91 2.37 7.60
C GLY A 224 -19.78 3.90 7.66
N PHE A 225 -18.61 4.45 7.33
CA PHE A 225 -18.39 5.88 7.24
C PHE A 225 -19.00 6.46 5.96
N GLU A 226 -19.42 7.72 6.02
CA GLU A 226 -19.80 8.45 4.82
C GLU A 226 -18.58 8.75 3.95
N ILE A 227 -18.78 8.85 2.64
CA ILE A 227 -17.69 9.03 1.68
C ILE A 227 -17.45 10.53 1.49
N ASN A 228 -16.73 11.13 2.44
CA ASN A 228 -16.43 12.56 2.46
C ASN A 228 -15.10 12.85 3.18
N GLY A 229 -14.65 14.10 3.15
CA GLY A 229 -13.39 14.51 3.80
C GLY A 229 -13.39 14.34 5.31
N ASP A 230 -14.54 14.42 5.99
CA ASP A 230 -14.62 14.28 7.45
C ASP A 230 -14.35 12.85 7.91
N SER A 231 -14.79 11.85 7.15
CA SER A 231 -14.42 10.45 7.41
C SER A 231 -12.92 10.24 7.31
N TYR A 232 -12.23 10.86 6.34
CA TYR A 232 -10.78 10.79 6.28
C TYR A 232 -10.10 11.55 7.44
N LYS A 233 -10.69 12.63 7.97
CA LYS A 233 -10.18 13.29 9.20
C LYS A 233 -10.21 12.34 10.41
N TRP A 234 -11.27 11.53 10.55
CA TRP A 234 -11.34 10.48 11.56
C TRP A 234 -10.18 9.49 11.43
N LEU A 235 -10.01 8.91 10.24
CA LEU A 235 -8.97 7.90 9.99
C LEU A 235 -7.57 8.49 10.16
N ASN A 236 -7.37 9.72 9.70
CA ASN A 236 -6.09 10.43 9.85
C ASN A 236 -5.74 10.70 11.32
N PHE A 237 -6.71 10.89 12.20
CA PHE A 237 -6.44 10.98 13.63
C PHE A 237 -5.77 9.69 14.15
N LEU A 238 -6.29 8.51 13.79
CA LEU A 238 -5.66 7.23 14.18
C LEU A 238 -4.27 7.09 13.58
N LYS A 239 -4.09 7.45 12.30
CA LYS A 239 -2.77 7.50 11.66
C LYS A 239 -1.80 8.38 12.44
N LYS A 240 -2.17 9.62 12.78
CA LYS A 240 -1.33 10.52 13.58
C LYS A 240 -0.96 9.88 14.92
N LYS A 241 -1.91 9.24 15.62
CA LYS A 241 -1.62 8.58 16.90
C LYS A 241 -0.73 7.36 16.80
N LEU A 242 -0.83 6.58 15.72
CA LEU A 242 0.13 5.52 15.41
C LEU A 242 1.52 6.10 15.12
N VAL A 243 1.59 7.11 14.26
CA VAL A 243 2.86 7.75 13.85
C VAL A 243 3.57 8.40 15.03
N GLU A 244 2.86 9.11 15.91
CA GLU A 244 3.40 9.70 17.14
C GLU A 244 4.13 8.65 18.01
N LYS A 245 3.66 7.39 18.02
CA LYS A 245 4.27 6.31 18.81
C LYS A 245 5.34 5.51 18.07
N MET A 246 5.23 5.38 16.76
CA MET A 246 6.14 4.54 15.97
C MET A 246 7.33 5.34 15.41
N GLY A 247 7.13 6.63 15.13
CA GLY A 247 8.06 7.53 14.45
C GLY A 247 7.52 8.01 13.09
N THR A 248 7.86 9.25 12.70
CA THR A 248 7.41 9.90 11.46
C THR A 248 7.80 9.14 10.19
N ARG A 249 8.95 8.45 10.20
CA ARG A 249 9.41 7.59 9.08
C ARG A 249 8.42 6.51 8.65
N PHE A 250 7.52 6.09 9.53
CA PHE A 250 6.51 5.09 9.22
C PHE A 250 5.21 5.67 8.66
N ALA A 251 5.06 7.00 8.60
CA ALA A 251 3.81 7.65 8.20
C ALA A 251 3.38 7.30 6.76
N ARG A 252 4.34 7.07 5.87
CA ARG A 252 4.11 6.68 4.47
C ARG A 252 3.64 5.24 4.31
N ARG A 253 3.83 4.41 5.33
CA ARG A 253 3.43 3.00 5.32
C ARG A 253 2.05 2.80 5.95
N ILE A 254 1.33 3.89 6.24
CA ILE A 254 -0.03 3.88 6.78
C ILE A 254 -0.98 4.54 5.79
N ILE A 255 -1.83 3.73 5.18
CA ILE A 255 -2.82 4.09 4.17
C ILE A 255 -4.16 4.30 4.85
N LEU A 256 -4.93 5.28 4.35
CA LEU A 256 -6.29 5.57 4.82
C LEU A 256 -7.28 5.18 3.73
N PHE A 257 -8.38 4.56 4.12
CA PHE A 257 -9.45 4.25 3.17
C PHE A 257 -10.81 4.32 3.86
N ALA A 258 -11.75 5.08 3.34
CA ALA A 258 -13.15 5.02 3.76
C ALA A 258 -13.88 4.06 2.83
N ASN A 259 -14.32 2.91 3.36
CA ASN A 259 -14.99 1.86 2.60
C ASN A 259 -16.42 2.29 2.24
N PRO A 260 -16.70 2.59 0.96
CA PRO A 260 -18.00 3.10 0.54
C PRO A 260 -19.05 1.97 0.39
N PHE A 261 -18.64 0.71 0.44
CA PHE A 261 -19.48 -0.45 0.14
C PHE A 261 -19.94 -1.20 1.40
N GLU A 262 -19.22 -1.02 2.50
CA GLU A 262 -19.57 -1.67 3.75
C GLU A 262 -20.71 -0.93 4.45
N LYS A 263 -21.92 -1.47 4.30
CA LYS A 263 -23.18 -0.92 4.82
C LYS A 263 -23.45 -1.36 6.27
N THR A 264 -22.44 -1.25 7.13
CA THR A 264 -22.60 -1.59 8.56
C THR A 264 -23.34 -0.49 9.30
N LYS A 265 -24.32 -0.86 10.14
CA LYS A 265 -25.07 0.09 10.98
C LYS A 265 -24.19 0.83 11.99
N THR A 266 -23.12 0.17 12.46
CA THR A 266 -22.17 0.76 13.40
C THR A 266 -20.91 1.15 12.65
N ARG A 267 -20.52 2.43 12.75
CA ARG A 267 -19.27 2.95 12.17
C ARG A 267 -18.07 2.43 12.96
N TYR A 268 -17.02 2.00 12.27
CA TYR A 268 -15.76 1.61 12.93
C TYR A 268 -14.58 1.69 11.95
N ALA A 269 -13.37 1.91 12.45
CA ALA A 269 -12.16 1.76 11.67
C ALA A 269 -11.47 0.44 11.98
N ARG A 270 -11.09 -0.33 10.96
CA ARG A 270 -10.32 -1.55 11.08
C ARG A 270 -8.88 -1.29 10.66
N ILE A 271 -7.93 -1.75 11.45
CA ILE A 271 -6.51 -1.72 11.08
C ILE A 271 -6.09 -3.11 10.65
N ILE A 272 -5.57 -3.21 9.41
CA ILE A 272 -5.01 -4.43 8.85
C ILE A 272 -3.57 -4.19 8.39
N THR A 273 -2.80 -5.27 8.25
CA THR A 273 -1.45 -5.27 7.67
C THR A 273 -1.45 -6.14 6.43
N ILE A 274 -0.90 -5.63 5.33
CA ILE A 274 -0.80 -6.36 4.06
C ILE A 274 0.56 -6.06 3.41
N PRO A 275 1.16 -7.00 2.67
CA PRO A 275 2.30 -6.68 1.81
C PRO A 275 1.85 -5.70 0.72
N ARG A 276 2.66 -4.69 0.43
CA ARG A 276 2.38 -3.68 -0.61
C ARG A 276 2.02 -4.35 -1.94
N GLN A 277 2.67 -5.46 -2.30
CA GLN A 277 2.45 -6.14 -3.59
C GLN A 277 1.13 -6.90 -3.71
N PHE A 278 0.46 -7.22 -2.59
CA PHE A 278 -0.86 -7.88 -2.59
C PHE A 278 -2.02 -6.89 -2.79
N MET A 279 -1.73 -5.60 -2.79
CA MET A 279 -2.72 -4.59 -3.16
C MET A 279 -2.93 -4.64 -4.67
N SER A 280 -4.15 -4.39 -5.18
CA SER A 280 -4.34 -4.24 -6.64
C SER A 280 -3.53 -3.06 -7.20
N THR A 281 -3.18 -2.09 -6.34
CA THR A 281 -2.19 -1.06 -6.64
C THR A 281 -0.77 -1.41 -6.29
N GLY A 282 -0.52 -2.53 -5.62
CA GLY A 282 0.82 -3.06 -5.35
C GLY A 282 1.67 -3.20 -6.59
N GLU A 283 1.04 -3.60 -7.69
CA GLU A 283 1.67 -3.56 -9.00
C GLU A 283 1.58 -2.19 -9.66
N ILE A 284 0.56 -1.35 -9.47
CA ILE A 284 0.63 0.09 -9.85
C ILE A 284 1.80 0.81 -9.17
N TYR A 285 2.23 0.33 -8.01
CA TYR A 285 3.35 0.82 -7.23
C TYR A 285 4.69 0.24 -7.68
N ARG A 286 4.69 -0.95 -8.29
CA ARG A 286 5.86 -1.63 -8.89
C ARG A 286 6.03 -1.32 -10.40
N LEU A 287 4.93 -0.98 -11.04
CA LEU A 287 4.68 -0.65 -12.44
C LEU A 287 4.31 0.84 -12.58
N TRP A 288 4.53 1.65 -11.54
CA TRP A 288 5.01 3.00 -11.81
C TRP A 288 6.39 2.77 -12.46
N GLN A 289 6.37 2.43 -13.74
CA GLN A 289 7.49 2.37 -14.64
C GLN A 289 7.19 3.47 -15.63
N GLU A 290 7.54 4.66 -15.17
CA GLU A 290 8.11 5.58 -16.11
C GLU A 290 9.25 4.86 -16.85
N PRO A 291 9.47 5.17 -18.14
CA PRO A 291 10.64 4.76 -18.86
C PRO A 291 11.86 4.61 -17.95
N LYS A 292 12.51 3.46 -17.98
CA LYS A 292 13.67 3.23 -17.12
C LYS A 292 14.83 3.97 -17.73
N ILE A 293 15.49 4.85 -16.97
CA ILE A 293 16.85 5.19 -17.35
C ILE A 293 17.74 4.06 -16.91
N SER A 294 18.39 3.45 -17.88
CA SER A 294 19.56 2.62 -17.61
C SER A 294 20.77 3.50 -17.33
N GLY A 295 21.40 3.32 -16.18
CA GLY A 295 22.75 3.80 -15.92
C GLY A 295 22.94 4.73 -14.72
N TYR A 296 21.88 5.09 -13.99
CA TYR A 296 22.03 5.94 -12.81
C TYR A 296 22.32 5.14 -11.55
N LYS A 297 23.49 5.42 -11.00
CA LYS A 297 24.04 4.77 -9.82
C LYS A 297 24.33 5.84 -8.78
N ILE A 298 23.66 5.74 -7.64
CA ILE A 298 23.88 6.65 -6.52
C ILE A 298 24.90 5.98 -5.61
N GLN A 299 25.99 6.67 -5.29
CA GLN A 299 26.88 6.17 -4.25
C GLN A 299 26.23 6.43 -2.90
N TYR A 300 26.27 5.42 -2.03
CA TYR A 300 25.88 5.61 -0.65
C TYR A 300 26.94 5.05 0.27
N THR A 301 27.04 5.65 1.44
CA THR A 301 27.92 5.16 2.50
C THR A 301 27.10 4.89 3.75
N VAL A 302 27.47 3.83 4.45
CA VAL A 302 26.81 3.41 5.69
C VAL A 302 27.85 3.55 6.80
N ASP A 303 27.59 4.46 7.74
CA ASP A 303 28.42 4.65 8.91
C ASP A 303 27.80 3.89 10.09
N THR A 304 28.63 3.05 10.71
CA THR A 304 28.29 2.22 11.88
C THR A 304 29.20 2.60 13.05
N THR A 305 29.19 3.88 13.42
CA THR A 305 30.00 4.49 14.49
C THR A 305 30.05 3.73 15.83
N THR A 306 29.14 2.78 16.08
CA THR A 306 29.06 2.01 17.34
C THR A 306 29.05 0.48 17.18
N THR A 307 29.14 -0.04 15.95
CA THR A 307 29.11 -1.47 15.55
C THR A 307 27.83 -2.25 15.94
N PRO A 308 27.13 -2.82 14.95
CA PRO A 308 27.34 -4.21 14.57
C PRO A 308 27.82 -4.36 13.12
N ILE A 309 28.37 -5.53 12.81
CA ILE A 309 28.66 -5.95 11.44
C ILE A 309 27.37 -5.82 10.63
N LEU A 310 27.39 -4.99 9.58
CA LEU A 310 26.25 -4.86 8.68
C LEU A 310 25.89 -6.23 8.11
N PRO A 311 24.60 -6.59 8.07
CA PRO A 311 24.20 -7.82 7.43
C PRO A 311 24.65 -7.81 5.97
N ASN A 312 25.03 -8.97 5.46
CA ASN A 312 25.46 -9.13 4.07
C ASN A 312 24.42 -8.60 3.07
N ARG A 313 23.15 -8.51 3.46
CA ARG A 313 22.06 -7.92 2.69
C ARG A 313 21.17 -7.03 3.55
N PHE A 314 20.68 -5.95 2.96
CA PHE A 314 19.71 -5.02 3.55
C PHE A 314 18.84 -4.43 2.43
N TYR A 315 17.88 -3.56 2.75
CA TYR A 315 16.89 -3.08 1.79
C TYR A 315 16.79 -1.55 1.81
N CYS A 316 16.44 -0.94 0.68
CA CYS A 316 16.12 0.49 0.57
C CYS A 316 14.70 0.64 -0.01
N ASP A 317 13.80 1.30 0.72
CA ASP A 317 12.49 1.74 0.21
C ASP A 317 12.64 3.15 -0.39
N ILE A 318 12.34 3.29 -1.67
CA ILE A 318 12.48 4.52 -2.46
C ILE A 318 11.09 5.07 -2.77
N SER A 319 10.64 6.12 -2.08
CA SER A 319 9.25 6.62 -2.19
C SER A 319 9.15 8.13 -2.48
N PRO A 320 8.35 8.60 -3.45
CA PRO A 320 8.11 10.04 -3.65
C PRO A 320 7.53 10.71 -2.39
N GLU A 321 7.83 11.98 -2.14
CA GLU A 321 7.57 12.67 -0.85
C GLU A 321 6.08 12.68 -0.42
N PHE A 322 5.18 12.46 -1.35
CA PHE A 322 3.74 12.47 -1.14
C PHE A 322 3.04 11.21 -1.66
N SER A 323 3.83 10.17 -1.96
CA SER A 323 3.32 8.92 -2.49
C SER A 323 3.48 7.77 -1.50
N TYR A 324 2.54 6.85 -1.57
CA TYR A 324 2.57 5.56 -0.87
C TYR A 324 3.27 4.49 -1.72
N ALA A 325 3.67 4.85 -2.94
CA ALA A 325 4.49 4.07 -3.84
C ALA A 325 5.93 4.08 -3.35
N GLY A 326 6.50 2.92 -3.08
CA GLY A 326 7.93 2.83 -2.88
C GLY A 326 8.48 1.55 -3.48
N ILE A 327 9.66 1.66 -4.06
CA ILE A 327 10.37 0.51 -4.61
C ILE A 327 11.33 0.02 -3.55
N VAL A 328 11.19 -1.25 -3.19
CA VAL A 328 12.13 -1.91 -2.28
C VAL A 328 13.23 -2.56 -3.09
N VAL A 329 14.44 -2.02 -2.96
CA VAL A 329 15.66 -2.52 -3.61
C VAL A 329 16.49 -3.31 -2.59
N PRO A 330 16.79 -4.59 -2.85
CA PRO A 330 17.76 -5.34 -2.04
C PRO A 330 19.18 -4.87 -2.35
N LEU A 331 19.96 -4.66 -1.30
CA LEU A 331 21.34 -4.17 -1.34
C LEU A 331 22.27 -5.11 -0.59
N SER A 332 23.52 -5.21 -1.03
CA SER A 332 24.60 -5.90 -0.30
C SER A 332 25.45 -4.90 0.48
N SER A 333 25.95 -5.29 1.66
CA SER A 333 26.91 -4.47 2.43
C SER A 333 28.20 -4.18 1.68
N SER A 334 28.55 -5.01 0.68
CA SER A 334 29.67 -4.78 -0.23
C SER A 334 29.35 -3.80 -1.37
N GLN A 335 28.09 -3.53 -1.65
CA GLN A 335 27.65 -2.70 -2.77
C GLN A 335 27.46 -1.26 -2.29
N GLY A 336 28.48 -0.40 -2.28
CA GLY A 336 28.33 1.04 -1.97
C GLY A 336 27.57 1.86 -3.01
N ILE A 337 26.72 1.22 -3.81
CA ILE A 337 26.02 1.78 -4.95
C ILE A 337 24.56 1.32 -4.93
N LEU A 338 23.65 2.28 -4.86
CA LEU A 338 22.22 2.07 -5.04
C LEU A 338 21.93 2.21 -6.53
N ASN A 339 21.53 1.09 -7.14
CA ASN A 339 21.08 1.10 -8.52
C ASN A 339 19.61 1.55 -8.56
N ILE A 340 19.37 2.71 -9.20
CA ILE A 340 18.03 3.26 -9.36
C ILE A 340 17.45 3.04 -10.78
N ASP A 341 18.02 2.11 -11.56
CA ASP A 341 17.56 1.77 -12.92
C ASP A 341 16.08 1.34 -12.99
N ASN A 342 15.49 0.93 -11.86
CA ASN A 342 14.08 0.58 -11.77
C ASN A 342 13.23 1.67 -11.09
N VAL A 343 13.83 2.81 -10.72
CA VAL A 343 13.12 3.93 -10.10
C VAL A 343 12.52 4.81 -11.20
N PRO A 344 11.20 4.98 -11.21
CA PRO A 344 10.50 5.82 -12.18
C PRO A 344 10.85 7.33 -12.04
N ILE A 345 10.76 8.07 -13.14
CA ILE A 345 11.36 9.38 -13.46
C ILE A 345 10.47 10.62 -13.15
N LEU A 346 9.96 10.83 -11.93
CA LEU A 346 9.21 12.05 -11.68
C LEU A 346 10.18 13.16 -11.32
N SER A 347 9.98 14.36 -11.88
CA SER A 347 10.55 15.57 -11.27
C SER A 347 9.91 15.75 -9.90
N ALA A 348 10.55 15.19 -8.88
CA ALA A 348 10.02 15.02 -7.54
C ALA A 348 11.13 14.78 -6.52
N LYS A 349 10.78 15.03 -5.26
CA LYS A 349 11.58 14.63 -4.12
C LYS A 349 11.18 13.23 -3.68
N TYR A 350 12.16 12.35 -3.56
CA TYR A 350 12.02 10.99 -3.04
C TYR A 350 12.57 10.95 -1.61
N GLU A 351 11.96 10.16 -0.75
CA GLU A 351 12.54 9.75 0.53
C GLU A 351 13.02 8.30 0.42
N LEU A 352 14.27 8.12 0.82
CA LEU A 352 14.94 6.83 0.92
C LEU A 352 14.94 6.38 2.38
N SER A 353 14.34 5.22 2.67
CA SER A 353 14.36 4.59 3.99
C SER A 353 15.13 3.28 3.93
N PHE A 354 16.22 3.15 4.69
CA PHE A 354 17.07 1.96 4.68
C PHE A 354 16.72 1.01 5.82
N TYR A 355 16.54 -0.27 5.52
CA TYR A 355 16.18 -1.31 6.47
C TYR A 355 17.22 -2.43 6.57
N PHE A 356 17.65 -2.72 7.80
CA PHE A 356 18.62 -3.75 8.15
C PHE A 356 17.94 -4.85 9.01
N PRO A 357 17.89 -6.11 8.54
CA PRO A 357 17.20 -7.24 9.18
C PRO A 357 17.25 -7.29 10.73
N ASP A 358 18.47 -7.19 11.29
CA ASP A 358 18.69 -7.35 12.74
C ASP A 358 18.95 -6.03 13.48
N ILE A 359 19.09 -4.92 12.74
CA ILE A 359 19.58 -3.64 13.26
C ILE A 359 18.48 -2.57 13.26
N GLY A 360 17.49 -2.68 12.38
CA GLY A 360 16.37 -1.74 12.29
C GLY A 360 16.41 -0.83 11.07
N ILE A 361 15.67 0.28 11.12
CA ILE A 361 15.62 1.27 10.03
C ILE A 361 16.58 2.42 10.34
N SER A 362 17.21 2.98 9.31
CA SER A 362 18.06 4.19 9.42
C SER A 362 17.37 5.32 10.18
N LYS A 363 18.18 6.16 10.84
CA LYS A 363 17.68 7.20 11.74
C LYS A 363 16.88 8.30 11.03
N LYS A 364 17.18 8.53 9.74
CA LYS A 364 16.62 9.62 8.95
C LYS A 364 16.27 9.14 7.54
N ASP A 365 15.09 9.53 7.08
CA ASP A 365 14.73 9.41 5.67
C ASP A 365 15.57 10.41 4.87
N ILE A 366 16.23 9.93 3.82
CA ILE A 366 17.17 10.74 3.05
C ILE A 366 16.43 11.30 1.83
N PRO A 367 16.35 12.63 1.69
CA PRO A 367 15.75 13.23 0.52
C PRO A 367 16.68 13.06 -0.69
N LEU A 368 16.15 12.54 -1.78
CA LEU A 368 16.78 12.48 -3.10
C LEU A 368 15.95 13.35 -4.05
N ASN A 369 16.58 14.33 -4.68
CA ASN A 369 15.93 15.17 -5.69
C ASN A 369 16.18 14.58 -7.07
N VAL A 370 15.10 14.28 -7.81
CA VAL A 370 15.21 13.83 -9.20
C VAL A 370 14.63 14.93 -10.08
N ILE A 371 15.43 15.41 -11.03
CA ILE A 371 15.07 16.46 -11.97
C ILE A 371 15.10 15.86 -13.37
N VAL A 372 14.03 16.06 -14.11
CA VAL A 372 13.91 15.64 -15.52
C VAL A 372 13.97 16.89 -16.35
N GLU A 373 14.80 16.91 -17.40
CA GLU A 373 14.86 18.02 -18.34
C GLU A 373 14.01 17.58 -19.58
N ASP A 374 12.83 18.20 -19.74
CA ASP A 374 11.80 18.07 -20.81
C ASP A 374 10.71 16.96 -20.76
N THR A 375 9.62 17.19 -21.52
CA THR A 375 8.23 16.74 -21.29
C THR A 375 7.96 15.23 -21.27
N PHE A 376 6.97 14.78 -20.49
CA PHE A 376 6.50 13.38 -20.46
C PHE A 376 5.04 13.21 -20.92
N TYR A 377 4.70 12.04 -21.48
CA TYR A 377 3.33 11.58 -21.78
C TYR A 377 3.16 10.11 -21.41
N ASN A 378 2.03 9.75 -20.78
CA ASN A 378 1.70 8.37 -20.44
C ASN A 378 0.18 8.12 -20.35
N THR A 379 -0.21 6.85 -20.36
CA THR A 379 -1.57 6.38 -20.07
C THR A 379 -1.50 5.19 -19.12
N TRP A 380 -2.18 5.29 -17.99
CA TRP A 380 -2.35 4.21 -17.01
C TRP A 380 -3.74 3.63 -17.08
N GLU A 381 -3.82 2.32 -17.24
CA GLU A 381 -5.06 1.59 -17.16
C GLU A 381 -5.12 0.80 -15.85
N ILE A 382 -6.00 1.23 -14.96
CA ILE A 382 -6.09 0.74 -13.59
C ILE A 382 -7.36 -0.12 -13.46
N PRO A 383 -7.23 -1.46 -13.41
CA PRO A 383 -8.35 -2.30 -13.09
C PRO A 383 -8.75 -2.08 -11.64
N VAL A 384 -10.03 -1.82 -11.41
CA VAL A 384 -10.62 -1.73 -10.09
C VAL A 384 -11.69 -2.83 -10.03
N TRP A 385 -11.56 -3.77 -9.10
CA TRP A 385 -12.51 -4.87 -9.00
C TRP A 385 -13.82 -4.42 -8.37
N ASP A 386 -14.91 -5.06 -8.77
CA ASP A 386 -16.21 -4.79 -8.17
C ASP A 386 -16.22 -5.08 -6.67
N PHE A 387 -16.53 -4.02 -5.94
CA PHE A 387 -16.44 -3.92 -4.51
C PHE A 387 -17.67 -4.46 -3.77
N ALA A 388 -18.64 -5.00 -4.50
CA ALA A 388 -19.81 -5.64 -3.89
C ALA A 388 -19.50 -7.01 -3.25
N LYS A 389 -18.25 -7.47 -3.26
CA LYS A 389 -17.89 -8.86 -2.95
C LYS A 389 -16.72 -8.92 -1.97
N ASP A 390 -17.00 -9.33 -0.73
CA ASP A 390 -16.09 -9.32 0.42
C ASP A 390 -14.72 -9.98 0.16
N GLU A 391 -14.64 -10.94 -0.77
CA GLU A 391 -13.39 -11.65 -1.11
C GLU A 391 -12.37 -10.85 -1.92
N LEU A 392 -12.80 -9.89 -2.75
CA LEU A 392 -11.92 -9.08 -3.62
C LEU A 392 -11.58 -7.71 -2.99
N MET A 393 -12.18 -7.44 -1.85
CA MET A 393 -12.27 -6.11 -1.28
C MET A 393 -10.94 -5.62 -0.69
N THR A 394 -10.12 -6.51 -0.12
CA THR A 394 -8.77 -6.17 0.36
C THR A 394 -7.87 -5.57 -0.71
N ASP A 395 -8.01 -6.04 -1.95
CA ASP A 395 -7.18 -5.63 -3.06
C ASP A 395 -7.60 -4.24 -3.58
N SER A 396 -8.90 -3.94 -3.58
CA SER A 396 -9.49 -2.68 -4.06
C SER A 396 -9.45 -1.53 -3.03
N TYR A 397 -9.33 -1.81 -1.73
CA TYR A 397 -9.33 -0.80 -0.66
C TYR A 397 -8.21 0.24 -0.77
N SER A 398 -7.06 -0.17 -1.26
CA SER A 398 -5.93 0.74 -1.39
C SER A 398 -6.00 1.61 -2.63
N SER A 399 -6.73 1.18 -3.66
CA SER A 399 -6.57 1.71 -5.02
C SER A 399 -7.06 3.12 -5.17
N ILE A 400 -8.22 3.42 -4.58
CA ILE A 400 -8.81 4.76 -4.63
C ILE A 400 -7.88 5.79 -3.97
N TRP A 401 -7.32 5.46 -2.80
CA TRP A 401 -6.38 6.33 -2.10
C TRP A 401 -5.07 6.53 -2.88
N SER A 402 -4.57 5.45 -3.47
CA SER A 402 -3.38 5.43 -4.33
C SER A 402 -3.57 6.36 -5.52
N ILE A 403 -4.67 6.17 -6.27
CA ILE A 403 -5.04 6.95 -7.45
C ILE A 403 -5.22 8.43 -7.09
N ALA A 404 -5.90 8.73 -5.97
CA ALA A 404 -6.07 10.10 -5.52
C ALA A 404 -4.72 10.78 -5.19
N SER A 405 -3.81 10.04 -4.53
CA SER A 405 -2.46 10.54 -4.23
C SER A 405 -1.66 10.81 -5.51
N MET A 406 -1.78 9.92 -6.51
CA MET A 406 -1.13 10.05 -7.81
C MET A 406 -1.66 11.25 -8.60
N ILE A 407 -2.97 11.42 -8.70
CA ILE A 407 -3.59 12.59 -9.33
C ILE A 407 -3.11 13.88 -8.64
N ASN A 408 -3.10 13.92 -7.31
CA ASN A 408 -2.64 15.11 -6.58
C ASN A 408 -1.14 15.40 -6.83
N ALA A 409 -0.30 14.37 -6.90
CA ALA A 409 1.11 14.52 -7.23
C ALA A 409 1.31 15.08 -8.65
N LEU A 410 0.59 14.55 -9.64
CA LEU A 410 0.64 15.01 -11.03
C LEU A 410 0.13 16.46 -11.19
N ILE A 411 -0.92 16.83 -10.44
CA ILE A 411 -1.41 18.22 -10.37
C ILE A 411 -0.34 19.15 -9.79
N ASN A 412 0.37 18.74 -8.73
CA ASN A 412 1.43 19.56 -8.14
C ASN A 412 2.61 19.77 -9.10
N GLN A 413 2.80 18.85 -10.04
CA GLN A 413 3.76 18.96 -11.14
C GLN A 413 3.21 19.72 -12.36
N LYS A 414 1.98 20.23 -12.29
CA LYS A 414 1.30 20.95 -13.37
C LYS A 414 1.10 20.10 -14.64
N ALA A 415 0.96 18.79 -14.48
CA ALA A 415 0.59 17.91 -15.58
C ALA A 415 -0.84 18.23 -16.08
N ILE A 416 -1.05 18.09 -17.38
CA ILE A 416 -2.36 17.99 -18.03
C ILE A 416 -2.81 16.55 -17.89
N LEU A 417 -4.05 16.34 -17.45
CA LEU A 417 -4.55 15.02 -17.07
C LEU A 417 -5.92 14.78 -17.71
N THR A 418 -6.16 13.56 -18.18
CA THR A 418 -7.50 13.04 -18.53
C THR A 418 -7.76 11.80 -17.69
N LEU A 419 -8.78 11.87 -16.85
CA LEU A 419 -9.26 10.77 -16.02
C LEU A 419 -10.54 10.20 -16.62
N THR A 420 -10.50 8.97 -17.10
CA THR A 420 -11.69 8.25 -17.57
C THR A 420 -12.08 7.18 -16.56
N ILE A 421 -13.35 7.13 -16.15
CA ILE A 421 -13.91 6.07 -15.30
C ILE A 421 -14.94 5.31 -16.11
N SER A 422 -14.72 4.01 -16.29
CA SER A 422 -15.62 3.12 -17.03
C SER A 422 -15.79 1.77 -16.33
N ASN A 423 -16.80 1.01 -16.75
CA ASN A 423 -16.99 -0.37 -16.35
C ASN A 423 -17.50 -1.20 -17.54
N ASN A 424 -17.39 -2.51 -17.42
CA ASN A 424 -17.87 -3.48 -18.42
C ASN A 424 -19.27 -4.04 -18.09
N CYS A 425 -20.05 -3.38 -17.21
CA CYS A 425 -21.39 -3.83 -16.87
C CYS A 425 -22.34 -3.57 -18.03
N THR A 426 -23.07 -4.60 -18.45
CA THR A 426 -24.02 -4.55 -19.57
C THR A 426 -25.32 -3.83 -19.21
N ASN A 427 -25.60 -3.63 -17.92
CA ASN A 427 -26.75 -2.88 -17.45
C ASN A 427 -26.38 -1.41 -17.23
N GLU A 428 -26.84 -0.52 -18.10
CA GLU A 428 -26.51 0.92 -18.08
C GLU A 428 -26.84 1.60 -16.74
N LYS A 429 -27.97 1.26 -16.12
CA LYS A 429 -28.39 1.89 -14.85
C LYS A 429 -27.47 1.49 -13.71
N ILE A 430 -27.19 0.18 -13.60
CA ILE A 430 -26.26 -0.35 -12.60
C ILE A 430 -24.85 0.20 -12.83
N SER A 431 -24.41 0.25 -14.10
CA SER A 431 -23.14 0.87 -14.52
C SER A 431 -23.04 2.33 -14.07
N ALA A 432 -24.08 3.14 -14.28
CA ALA A 432 -24.07 4.55 -13.90
C ALA A 432 -23.98 4.75 -12.38
N GLU A 433 -24.82 4.05 -11.60
CA GLU A 433 -24.80 4.11 -10.13
C GLU A 433 -23.43 3.69 -9.56
N ARG A 434 -22.83 2.66 -10.15
CA ARG A 434 -21.53 2.13 -9.79
C ARG A 434 -20.38 3.09 -10.10
N ASN A 435 -20.37 3.70 -11.28
CA ASN A 435 -19.39 4.71 -11.66
C ASN A 435 -19.47 5.96 -10.78
N GLU A 436 -20.68 6.39 -10.44
CA GLU A 436 -20.90 7.52 -9.54
C GLU A 436 -20.33 7.26 -8.15
N LEU A 437 -20.51 6.04 -7.62
CA LEU A 437 -19.97 5.64 -6.32
C LEU A 437 -18.44 5.61 -6.30
N LEU A 438 -17.82 5.09 -7.37
CA LEU A 438 -16.36 5.10 -7.54
C LEU A 438 -15.82 6.53 -7.63
N TRP A 439 -16.46 7.38 -8.44
CA TRP A 439 -16.12 8.79 -8.55
C TRP A 439 -16.24 9.52 -7.21
N LYS A 440 -17.34 9.30 -6.47
CA LYS A 440 -17.56 9.88 -5.14
C LYS A 440 -16.45 9.49 -4.17
N SER A 441 -15.99 8.25 -4.24
CA SER A 441 -14.90 7.72 -3.40
C SER A 441 -13.56 8.35 -3.74
N LEU A 442 -13.22 8.44 -5.02
CA LEU A 442 -12.01 9.11 -5.49
C LEU A 442 -12.02 10.60 -5.12
N LYS A 443 -13.14 11.27 -5.31
CA LYS A 443 -13.36 12.67 -4.95
C LYS A 443 -13.19 12.93 -3.45
N ALA A 444 -13.67 12.03 -2.59
CA ALA A 444 -13.48 12.15 -1.14
C ALA A 444 -12.02 11.99 -0.72
N ALA A 445 -11.30 11.03 -1.32
CA ALA A 445 -9.87 10.87 -1.10
C ALA A 445 -9.08 12.11 -1.58
N LEU A 446 -9.38 12.61 -2.79
CA LEU A 446 -8.78 13.83 -3.34
C LEU A 446 -9.03 15.03 -2.43
N SER A 447 -10.28 15.24 -2.00
CA SER A 447 -10.66 16.33 -1.08
C SER A 447 -9.81 16.34 0.18
N PHE A 448 -9.56 15.18 0.76
CA PHE A 448 -8.72 15.08 1.93
C PHE A 448 -7.23 15.32 1.62
N ILE A 449 -6.71 14.73 0.54
CA ILE A 449 -5.28 14.81 0.17
C ILE A 449 -4.88 16.22 -0.26
N SER A 450 -5.73 16.91 -1.02
CA SER A 450 -5.45 18.26 -1.53
C SER A 450 -5.93 19.38 -0.60
N ASP A 451 -6.56 19.04 0.53
CA ASP A 451 -7.22 19.99 1.44
C ASP A 451 -8.23 20.92 0.74
N VAL A 452 -8.87 20.40 -0.31
CA VAL A 452 -9.91 21.10 -1.07
C VAL A 452 -11.27 20.58 -0.64
N ASP A 453 -12.22 21.49 -0.42
CA ASP A 453 -13.60 21.13 -0.09
C ASP A 453 -14.18 20.13 -1.09
N PHE A 454 -14.83 19.08 -0.60
CA PHE A 454 -15.39 18.00 -1.41
C PHE A 454 -16.23 18.55 -2.57
N LEU A 455 -17.11 19.53 -2.35
CA LEU A 455 -17.96 20.07 -3.40
C LEU A 455 -17.20 20.88 -4.45
N LYS A 456 -16.00 21.38 -4.12
CA LYS A 456 -15.14 22.17 -5.01
C LYS A 456 -14.17 21.36 -5.85
N ILE A 457 -14.03 20.04 -5.59
CA ILE A 457 -13.09 19.19 -6.33
C ILE A 457 -13.24 19.25 -7.85
N PRO A 458 -14.44 19.17 -8.46
CA PRO A 458 -14.56 19.22 -9.92
C PRO A 458 -13.97 20.52 -10.51
N ARG A 459 -14.31 21.66 -9.93
CA ARG A 459 -13.77 22.97 -10.35
C ARG A 459 -12.27 23.09 -10.08
N TRP A 460 -11.78 22.49 -9.00
CA TRP A 460 -10.36 22.46 -8.70
C TRP A 460 -9.58 21.62 -9.71
N LEU A 461 -10.12 20.47 -10.13
CA LEU A 461 -9.56 19.64 -11.18
C LEU A 461 -9.50 20.38 -12.53
N GLU A 462 -10.60 21.00 -12.94
CA GLU A 462 -10.65 21.84 -14.16
C GLU A 462 -9.60 22.94 -14.13
N LYS A 463 -9.45 23.65 -13.00
CA LYS A 463 -8.45 24.70 -12.82
C LYS A 463 -7.00 24.19 -12.92
N ASN A 464 -6.78 22.92 -12.64
CA ASN A 464 -5.48 22.26 -12.71
C ASN A 464 -5.33 21.39 -13.97
N ASN A 465 -6.04 21.71 -15.05
CA ASN A 465 -5.95 21.02 -16.34
C ASN A 465 -6.26 19.51 -16.27
N VAL A 466 -7.18 19.12 -15.38
CA VAL A 466 -7.65 17.75 -15.28
C VAL A 466 -9.05 17.63 -15.87
N SER A 467 -9.16 16.96 -17.01
CA SER A 467 -10.43 16.53 -17.58
C SER A 467 -10.91 15.24 -16.91
N VAL A 468 -12.20 15.13 -16.62
CA VAL A 468 -12.80 13.92 -16.03
C VAL A 468 -13.95 13.45 -16.92
N GLU A 469 -13.86 12.21 -17.39
CA GLU A 469 -14.85 11.55 -18.21
C GLU A 469 -15.40 10.32 -17.48
N ILE A 470 -16.72 10.20 -17.39
CA ILE A 470 -17.37 9.03 -16.79
C ILE A 470 -18.21 8.38 -17.89
N THR A 471 -17.79 7.22 -18.38
CA THR A 471 -18.44 6.54 -19.50
C THR A 471 -19.22 5.30 -19.05
N GLY A 472 -20.42 5.12 -19.60
CA GLY A 472 -21.22 3.90 -19.45
C GLY A 472 -20.79 2.82 -20.45
N SER A 473 -20.99 1.55 -20.09
CA SER A 473 -20.70 0.30 -20.81
C SER A 473 -19.83 0.41 -22.09
N MET A 474 -18.62 -0.15 -22.05
CA MET A 474 -17.87 -0.41 -23.29
C MET A 474 -18.63 -1.42 -24.15
N GLN A 475 -19.23 -0.99 -25.26
CA GLN A 475 -19.64 -1.91 -26.33
C GLN A 475 -18.35 -2.47 -26.95
N SER A 476 -18.10 -3.76 -26.75
CA SER A 476 -17.07 -4.47 -27.51
C SER A 476 -17.38 -4.34 -29.00
N GLY A 477 -16.44 -3.77 -29.75
CA GLY A 477 -16.53 -3.62 -31.19
C GLY A 477 -16.79 -4.96 -31.89
N VAL A 478 -17.58 -4.86 -32.95
CA VAL A 478 -17.99 -5.92 -33.89
C VAL A 478 -16.85 -6.87 -34.25
N GLY A 479 -17.05 -8.15 -33.92
CA GLY A 479 -16.29 -9.31 -34.37
C GLY A 479 -16.91 -10.56 -33.76
N ASP A 480 -17.52 -11.41 -34.59
CA ASP A 480 -18.22 -12.66 -34.21
C ASP A 480 -17.27 -13.76 -33.70
N GLU A 481 -16.40 -13.44 -32.74
CA GLU A 481 -15.78 -14.42 -31.88
C GLU A 481 -16.32 -14.17 -30.47
N GLU A 482 -17.07 -15.14 -29.94
CA GLU A 482 -17.53 -15.12 -28.55
C GLU A 482 -16.37 -14.69 -27.65
N PRO A 483 -16.46 -13.55 -26.95
CA PRO A 483 -15.43 -13.19 -26.00
C PRO A 483 -15.43 -14.30 -24.96
N LYS A 484 -14.30 -15.01 -24.83
CA LYS A 484 -14.05 -15.90 -23.69
C LYS A 484 -14.32 -15.07 -22.43
N ASN A 485 -15.52 -15.25 -21.89
CA ASN A 485 -16.10 -14.41 -20.86
C ASN A 485 -15.10 -14.31 -19.71
N ASN A 486 -14.59 -13.10 -19.46
CA ASN A 486 -13.95 -12.76 -18.21
C ASN A 486 -15.09 -12.26 -17.31
N PRO A 487 -15.63 -13.09 -16.40
CA PRO A 487 -16.90 -12.86 -15.69
C PRO A 487 -16.76 -11.84 -14.57
N LEU A 488 -15.55 -11.36 -14.35
CA LEU A 488 -15.29 -10.37 -13.34
C LEU A 488 -15.65 -9.04 -13.99
N GLU A 489 -16.79 -8.48 -13.57
CA GLU A 489 -17.12 -7.09 -13.86
C GLU A 489 -15.97 -6.24 -13.31
N ARG A 490 -15.18 -5.65 -14.22
CA ARG A 490 -14.00 -4.84 -13.93
C ARG A 490 -14.37 -3.40 -14.18
N TYR A 491 -14.20 -2.57 -13.16
CA TYR A 491 -14.06 -1.14 -13.38
C TYR A 491 -12.69 -0.89 -13.99
N LYS A 492 -12.62 0.12 -14.84
CA LYS A 492 -11.39 0.58 -15.44
C LYS A 492 -11.30 2.07 -15.18
N ILE A 493 -10.30 2.47 -14.41
CA ILE A 493 -9.90 3.87 -14.32
C ILE A 493 -8.74 4.04 -15.28
N VAL A 494 -8.90 4.88 -16.31
CA VAL A 494 -7.82 5.27 -17.20
C VAL A 494 -7.35 6.65 -16.80
N LEU A 495 -6.05 6.82 -16.55
CA LEU A 495 -5.43 8.12 -16.31
C LEU A 495 -4.43 8.39 -17.42
N GLN A 496 -4.77 9.29 -18.33
CA GLN A 496 -3.84 9.81 -19.34
C GLN A 496 -3.24 11.10 -18.83
N PHE A 497 -1.97 11.35 -19.08
CA PHE A 497 -1.35 12.59 -18.63
C PHE A 497 -0.13 12.98 -19.45
N SER A 498 0.12 14.28 -19.50
CA SER A 498 1.35 14.87 -20.00
C SER A 498 1.80 16.04 -19.14
N GLY A 499 3.09 16.34 -19.09
CA GLY A 499 3.59 17.46 -18.31
C GLY A 499 4.91 18.01 -18.83
N GLU A 500 5.20 19.25 -18.46
CA GLU A 500 6.53 19.86 -18.56
C GLU A 500 7.26 19.60 -17.24
N SER A 501 8.40 18.93 -17.27
CA SER A 501 9.25 18.84 -16.09
C SER A 501 9.93 20.19 -15.86
N ARG A 502 9.61 20.82 -14.72
CA ARG A 502 10.27 22.06 -14.29
C ARG A 502 11.41 21.78 -13.35
#